data_AF-A0A6V8K932-F1
#
_entry.id   AF-A0A6V8K932-F1
#
_cell.length_a   1.000
_cell.length_b   1.000
_cell.length_c   1.000
_cell.angle_alpha   90.00
_cell.angle_beta   90.00
_cell.angle_gamma   90.00
#
_symmetry.space_group_name_H-M   'P 1'
#
loop_
_entity.id
_entity.type
_entity.pdbx_description
1 polymer ?
#
loop_
_entity_poly.entity_id
_entity_poly.type
_entity_poly.pdbx_seq_one_letter_code
_entity_poly.pdbx_strand_id
1 'polypeptide(L)'
;MGATRALRAVGPRRDGGGGDPGCAGRGRRHSFDPATLVLMADGSAKPIEDTVLGDEVVATDPRSGVSGPRQVTRLHINLDADLTNVTVRVSDTGQTITLETTQHHPFWDATDGRWVDAGELKPGHRLLVHDDQRL
;
A
#
# COMPACT_ATOMS: atom_id res chain seq x y z
N MET A 1 -15.92 -28.05 6.24
CA MET A 1 -14.57 -28.60 6.42
C MET A 1 -13.61 -27.42 6.46
N GLY A 2 -13.36 -26.89 7.66
CA GLY A 2 -12.46 -25.77 7.87
C GLY A 2 -11.05 -26.30 8.14
N ALA A 3 -10.07 -25.80 7.38
CA ALA A 3 -8.67 -26.01 7.67
C ALA A 3 -8.03 -24.63 7.90
N THR A 4 -8.08 -24.17 9.14
CA THR A 4 -7.21 -23.12 9.64
C THR A 4 -5.78 -23.64 9.55
N ARG A 5 -4.96 -23.04 8.68
CA ARG A 5 -3.54 -23.39 8.56
C ARG A 5 -2.69 -22.23 9.04
N ALA A 6 -2.20 -22.36 10.27
CA ALA A 6 -1.07 -21.58 10.77
C ALA A 6 0.19 -22.00 10.00
N LEU A 7 0.95 -21.06 9.47
CA LEU A 7 2.33 -21.33 9.04
C LEU A 7 3.32 -20.75 10.05
N ARG A 8 4.15 -21.65 10.56
CA ARG A 8 5.35 -21.36 11.35
C ARG A 8 6.39 -20.67 10.47
N ALA A 9 6.92 -19.55 10.94
CA ALA A 9 8.15 -18.96 10.45
C ALA A 9 9.37 -19.73 10.99
N VAL A 10 10.21 -20.28 10.11
CA VAL A 10 11.66 -20.48 10.34
C VAL A 10 12.38 -20.46 8.98
N GLY A 11 13.24 -19.47 8.78
CA GLY A 11 14.24 -19.40 7.72
C GLY A 11 15.43 -18.56 8.19
N PRO A 12 16.68 -18.90 7.83
CA PRO A 12 17.86 -18.34 8.47
C PRO A 12 18.16 -16.91 8.03
N ARG A 13 18.71 -16.13 8.97
CA ARG A 13 19.34 -14.82 8.74
C ARG A 13 20.42 -14.95 7.69
N ARG A 14 20.43 -14.04 6.71
CA ARG A 14 21.58 -13.78 5.86
C ARG A 14 21.87 -12.30 5.88
N ASP A 15 23.04 -11.98 6.41
CA ASP A 15 23.66 -10.69 6.38
C ASP A 15 24.00 -10.30 4.93
N GLY A 16 23.73 -9.05 4.56
CA GLY A 16 24.03 -8.52 3.24
C GLY A 16 23.89 -7.01 3.21
N GLY A 17 24.95 -6.31 3.61
CA GLY A 17 25.03 -4.85 3.62
C GLY A 17 25.08 -4.25 2.21
N GLY A 18 24.59 -3.03 2.10
CA GLY A 18 24.64 -2.20 0.90
C GLY A 18 23.86 -0.91 1.12
N GLY A 19 24.41 -0.02 1.94
CA GLY A 19 23.83 1.31 2.16
C GLY A 19 24.09 2.19 0.94
N ASP A 20 23.02 2.66 0.31
CA ASP A 20 23.08 3.73 -0.68
C ASP A 20 22.67 5.06 -0.02
N PRO A 21 23.58 6.04 0.11
CA PRO A 21 23.32 7.33 0.75
C PRO A 21 22.66 8.26 -0.26
N GLY A 22 21.37 8.08 -0.51
CA GLY A 22 20.75 8.72 -1.67
C GLY A 22 19.26 8.98 -1.55
N CYS A 23 18.86 9.73 -0.53
CA CYS A 23 17.71 10.66 -0.54
C CYS A 23 17.56 11.29 0.86
N ALA A 24 18.56 12.06 1.31
CA ALA A 24 18.37 12.99 2.43
C ALA A 24 17.61 14.23 1.94
N GLY A 25 16.41 14.02 1.38
CA GLY A 25 15.40 15.06 1.29
C GLY A 25 14.66 15.06 2.62
N ARG A 26 14.59 16.20 3.30
CA ARG A 26 13.59 16.44 4.37
C ARG A 26 12.19 16.57 3.74
N GLY A 27 11.80 15.57 2.94
CA GLY A 27 10.43 15.36 2.53
C GLY A 27 9.73 14.58 3.64
N ARG A 28 8.45 14.84 3.87
CA ARG A 28 7.64 14.00 4.75
C ARG A 28 7.73 12.58 4.22
N ARG A 29 8.17 11.63 5.05
CA ARG A 29 8.29 10.22 4.65
C ARG A 29 6.90 9.62 4.65
N HIS A 30 6.50 8.99 3.56
CA HIS A 30 5.19 8.37 3.43
C HIS A 30 5.37 6.87 3.65
N SER A 31 4.59 6.28 4.56
CA SER A 31 4.66 4.85 4.86
C SER A 31 3.29 4.28 5.21
N PHE A 32 3.25 2.95 5.31
CA PHE A 32 2.10 2.14 5.69
C PHE A 32 2.52 1.18 6.79
N ASP A 33 1.54 0.67 7.54
CA ASP A 33 1.77 -0.46 8.45
C ASP A 33 2.33 -1.67 7.67
N PRO A 34 3.31 -2.41 8.23
CA PRO A 34 3.92 -3.57 7.60
C PRO A 34 2.93 -4.64 7.08
N ALA A 35 1.79 -4.82 7.74
CA ALA A 35 0.78 -5.80 7.35
C ALA A 35 -0.12 -5.32 6.19
N THR A 36 0.04 -4.08 5.72
CA THR A 36 -0.73 -3.53 4.60
C THR A 36 -0.53 -4.38 3.36
N LEU A 37 -1.63 -4.86 2.79
CA LEU A 37 -1.59 -5.76 1.64
C LEU A 37 -1.45 -5.01 0.33
N VAL A 38 -0.50 -5.46 -0.49
CA VAL A 38 -0.26 -5.02 -1.86
C VAL A 38 -0.87 -6.01 -2.83
N LEU A 39 -1.58 -5.51 -3.84
CA LEU A 39 -2.10 -6.33 -4.94
C LEU A 39 -0.96 -6.69 -5.91
N MET A 40 -0.65 -7.97 -5.99
CA MET A 40 0.40 -8.52 -6.83
C MET A 40 -0.11 -8.73 -8.27
N ALA A 41 0.80 -8.75 -9.24
CA ALA A 41 0.46 -8.91 -10.66
C ALA A 41 -0.26 -10.23 -11.00
N ASP A 42 -0.10 -11.27 -10.17
CA ASP A 42 -0.79 -12.55 -10.31
C ASP A 42 -2.19 -12.58 -9.66
N GLY A 43 -2.64 -11.44 -9.11
CA GLY A 43 -3.92 -11.30 -8.41
C GLY A 43 -3.89 -11.73 -6.94
N SER A 44 -2.75 -12.20 -6.42
CA SER A 44 -2.57 -12.45 -5.00
C SER A 44 -2.37 -11.16 -4.21
N ALA A 45 -2.43 -11.26 -2.88
CA ALA A 45 -2.12 -10.16 -1.98
C ALA A 45 -0.90 -10.53 -1.12
N LYS A 46 0.02 -9.58 -0.95
CA LYS A 46 1.24 -9.76 -0.14
C LYS A 46 1.40 -8.60 0.84
N PRO A 47 1.79 -8.82 2.11
CA PRO A 47 2.17 -7.72 3.00
C PRO A 47 3.27 -6.86 2.39
N ILE A 48 3.21 -5.54 2.62
CA ILE A 48 4.20 -4.60 2.07
C ILE A 48 5.59 -4.85 2.67
N GLU A 49 5.67 -5.35 3.91
CA GLU A 49 6.94 -5.74 4.55
C GLU A 49 7.65 -6.92 3.87
N ASP A 50 6.87 -7.80 3.22
CA ASP A 50 7.38 -8.99 2.52
C ASP A 50 7.69 -8.71 1.03
N THR A 51 7.41 -7.48 0.57
CA THR A 51 7.67 -7.08 -0.82
C THR A 51 9.17 -6.89 -1.06
N VAL A 52 9.67 -7.44 -2.16
CA VAL A 52 11.09 -7.37 -2.52
C VAL A 52 11.32 -6.72 -3.88
N LEU A 53 12.56 -6.29 -4.14
CA LEU A 53 12.95 -5.80 -5.46
C LEU A 53 12.68 -6.88 -6.51
N GLY A 54 12.09 -6.47 -7.63
CA GLY A 54 11.75 -7.35 -8.73
C GLY A 54 10.37 -7.99 -8.65
N ASP A 55 9.67 -7.90 -7.51
CA ASP A 55 8.25 -8.27 -7.43
C ASP A 55 7.45 -7.45 -8.46
N GLU A 56 6.44 -8.08 -9.08
CA GLU A 56 5.48 -7.39 -9.94
C GLU A 56 4.20 -7.11 -9.17
N VAL A 57 3.87 -5.83 -9.06
CA VAL A 57 2.66 -5.34 -8.40
C VAL A 57 1.73 -4.74 -9.44
N VAL A 58 0.47 -4.66 -9.09
CA VAL A 58 -0.53 -3.99 -9.90
C VAL A 58 -0.49 -2.49 -9.61
N ALA A 59 -0.27 -1.67 -10.64
CA ALA A 59 -0.26 -0.21 -10.50
C ALA A 59 -0.77 0.51 -11.75
N THR A 60 -1.31 1.71 -11.56
CA THR A 60 -1.84 2.56 -12.62
C THR A 60 -0.77 3.52 -13.15
N ASP A 61 -0.62 3.57 -14.46
CA ASP A 61 0.19 4.60 -15.12
C ASP A 61 -0.48 5.97 -14.98
N PRO A 62 0.16 6.97 -14.37
CA PRO A 62 -0.47 8.26 -14.12
C PRO A 62 -0.67 9.10 -15.39
N ARG A 63 -0.03 8.77 -16.52
CA ARG A 63 -0.17 9.49 -17.80
C ARG A 63 -1.27 8.90 -18.66
N SER A 64 -1.29 7.57 -18.79
CA SER A 64 -2.28 6.89 -19.63
C SER A 64 -3.53 6.46 -18.86
N GLY A 65 -3.48 6.40 -17.53
CA GLY A 65 -4.53 5.82 -16.70
C GLY A 65 -4.61 4.29 -16.79
N VAL A 66 -3.70 3.66 -17.55
CA VAL A 66 -3.74 2.21 -17.76
C VAL A 66 -3.11 1.49 -16.58
N SER A 67 -3.88 0.54 -16.09
CA SER A 67 -3.61 -0.32 -14.96
C SER A 67 -2.94 -1.62 -15.42
N GLY A 68 -1.91 -2.09 -14.70
CA GLY A 68 -1.26 -3.37 -15.00
C GLY A 68 0.00 -3.67 -14.18
N PRO A 69 0.72 -4.76 -14.52
CA PRO A 69 1.94 -5.16 -13.83
C PRO A 69 3.04 -4.11 -13.91
N ARG A 70 3.66 -3.80 -12.77
CA ARG A 70 4.81 -2.91 -12.63
C ARG A 70 5.81 -3.53 -11.66
N GLN A 71 7.08 -3.50 -12.04
CA GLN A 71 8.16 -4.03 -11.23
C GLN A 71 8.52 -3.08 -10.07
N VAL A 72 8.70 -3.64 -8.88
CA VAL A 72 9.25 -2.92 -7.72
C VAL A 72 10.75 -2.70 -7.94
N THR A 73 11.15 -1.44 -8.09
CA THR A 73 12.54 -1.04 -8.37
C THR A 73 13.26 -0.42 -7.18
N ARG A 74 12.53 -0.11 -6.11
CA ARG A 74 13.06 0.47 -4.87
C ARG A 74 12.17 0.11 -3.70
N LEU A 75 12.78 -0.16 -2.56
CA LEU A 75 12.11 -0.33 -1.27
C LEU A 75 12.42 0.87 -0.37
N HIS A 76 11.39 1.35 0.34
CA HIS A 76 11.52 2.43 1.30
C HIS A 76 11.17 1.90 2.69
N ILE A 77 12.20 1.67 3.52
CA ILE A 77 12.00 1.20 4.89
C ILE A 77 11.96 2.41 5.82
N ASN A 78 10.83 2.61 6.48
CA ASN A 78 10.60 3.70 7.43
C ASN A 78 10.26 3.14 8.83
N LEU A 79 10.53 3.93 9.85
CA LEU A 79 10.19 3.64 11.25
C LEU A 79 9.30 4.77 11.75
N ASP A 80 8.01 4.68 11.44
CA ASP A 80 6.99 5.64 11.83
C ASP A 80 6.10 5.02 12.92
N ALA A 81 5.86 5.75 14.00
CA ALA A 81 5.04 5.28 15.12
C ALA A 81 3.62 5.89 15.11
N ASP A 82 3.46 7.06 14.49
CA ASP A 82 2.20 7.79 14.45
C ASP A 82 1.46 7.49 13.15
N LEU A 83 0.66 6.43 13.17
CA LEU A 83 -0.22 6.05 12.07
C LEU A 83 -1.64 6.57 12.27
N THR A 84 -2.33 6.80 11.17
CA THR A 84 -3.73 7.16 11.05
C THR A 84 -4.48 6.04 10.34
N ASN A 85 -5.69 5.77 10.81
CA ASN A 85 -6.52 4.70 10.26
C ASN A 85 -7.45 5.28 9.18
N VAL A 86 -7.26 4.84 7.95
CA VAL A 86 -8.17 5.10 6.83
C VAL A 86 -9.07 3.88 6.67
N THR A 87 -10.30 4.02 7.13
CA THR A 87 -11.32 2.97 7.04
C THR A 87 -12.14 3.14 5.76
N VAL A 88 -12.07 2.16 4.88
CA VAL A 88 -12.75 2.17 3.58
C VAL A 88 -13.81 1.08 3.57
N ARG A 89 -14.99 1.41 3.06
CA ARG A 89 -16.04 0.44 2.77
C ARG A 89 -16.00 0.12 1.29
N VAL A 90 -15.87 -1.16 0.97
CA VAL A 90 -15.86 -1.64 -0.40
C VAL A 90 -17.31 -1.66 -0.92
N SER A 91 -17.59 -0.92 -2.00
CA SER A 91 -18.96 -0.68 -2.46
C SER A 91 -19.72 -1.93 -2.93
N ASP A 92 -19.03 -2.91 -3.52
CA ASP A 92 -19.64 -4.11 -4.10
C ASP A 92 -19.97 -5.20 -3.06
N THR A 93 -19.07 -5.40 -2.10
CA THR A 93 -19.16 -6.44 -1.06
C THR A 93 -19.70 -5.89 0.25
N GLY A 94 -19.65 -4.57 0.45
CA GLY A 94 -19.94 -3.92 1.72
C GLY A 94 -18.89 -4.20 2.81
N GLN A 95 -17.80 -4.89 2.48
CA GLN A 95 -16.71 -5.18 3.40
C GLN A 95 -16.04 -3.89 3.85
N THR A 96 -15.64 -3.83 5.11
CA THR A 96 -14.82 -2.74 5.63
C THR A 96 -13.38 -3.20 5.76
N ILE A 97 -12.46 -2.39 5.24
CA ILE A 97 -11.02 -2.56 5.39
C ILE A 97 -10.44 -1.32 6.08
N THR A 98 -9.41 -1.52 6.89
CA THR A 98 -8.68 -0.42 7.53
C THR A 98 -7.25 -0.45 7.02
N LEU A 99 -6.78 0.69 6.52
CA LEU A 99 -5.39 0.93 6.17
C LEU A 99 -4.77 1.80 7.27
N GLU A 100 -3.65 1.37 7.82
CA GLU A 100 -2.89 2.15 8.78
C GLU A 100 -1.70 2.78 8.05
N THR A 101 -1.62 4.11 8.07
CA THR A 101 -0.66 4.88 7.26
C THR A 101 -0.28 6.19 7.92
N THR A 102 0.85 6.78 7.55
CA THR A 102 1.19 8.13 8.02
C THR A 102 0.09 9.13 7.64
N GLN A 103 -0.24 10.06 8.54
CA GLN A 103 -1.33 11.04 8.36
C GLN A 103 -1.22 11.88 7.06
N HIS A 104 -0.01 12.12 6.58
CA HIS A 104 0.28 12.89 5.37
C HIS A 104 0.47 12.01 4.12
N HIS A 105 0.09 10.73 4.16
CA HIS A 105 0.10 9.88 2.97
C HIS A 105 -1.01 10.31 2.02
N PRO A 106 -0.71 10.66 0.76
CA PRO A 106 -1.73 11.14 -0.16
C PRO A 106 -2.56 9.98 -0.73
N PHE A 107 -3.88 10.14 -0.70
CA PHE A 107 -4.84 9.28 -1.40
C PHE A 107 -5.52 10.08 -2.51
N TRP A 108 -5.87 9.42 -3.61
CA TRP A 108 -6.67 10.05 -4.65
C TRP A 108 -8.15 10.02 -4.26
N ASP A 109 -8.67 11.20 -3.95
CA ASP A 109 -10.08 11.44 -3.69
C ASP A 109 -10.83 11.59 -5.03
N ALA A 110 -11.63 10.59 -5.37
CA ALA A 110 -12.44 10.54 -6.58
C ALA A 110 -13.74 11.34 -6.47
N THR A 111 -14.12 11.81 -5.28
CA THR A 111 -15.24 12.75 -5.11
C THR A 111 -14.79 14.15 -5.55
N ASP A 112 -13.65 14.61 -5.04
CA ASP A 112 -13.11 15.95 -5.33
C ASP A 112 -12.18 15.98 -6.56
N GLY A 113 -11.70 14.82 -7.03
CA GLY A 113 -10.78 14.72 -8.16
C GLY A 113 -9.38 15.27 -7.86
N ARG A 114 -8.86 15.02 -6.65
CA ARG A 114 -7.57 15.55 -6.20
C ARG A 114 -6.88 14.60 -5.22
N TRP A 115 -5.58 14.80 -5.03
CA TRP A 115 -4.84 14.17 -3.93
C TRP A 115 -5.18 14.85 -2.60
N VAL A 116 -5.40 14.04 -1.56
CA VAL A 116 -5.73 14.47 -0.20
C VAL A 116 -4.92 13.66 0.79
N ASP A 117 -4.37 14.31 1.81
CA ASP A 117 -3.65 13.63 2.90
C ASP A 117 -4.62 12.72 3.68
N ALA A 118 -4.13 11.57 4.13
CA ALA A 118 -4.91 10.56 4.87
C ALA A 118 -5.70 11.14 6.04
N GLY A 119 -5.07 12.03 6.83
CA GLY A 119 -5.69 12.68 7.98
C GLY A 119 -6.72 13.76 7.63
N GLU A 120 -6.81 14.15 6.36
CA GLU A 120 -7.75 15.17 5.86
C GLU A 120 -8.91 14.55 5.05
N LEU A 121 -8.89 13.23 4.83
CA LEU A 121 -10.01 12.52 4.20
C LEU A 121 -11.28 12.66 5.03
N LYS A 122 -12.41 12.84 4.34
CA LYS A 122 -13.71 13.02 4.98
C LYS A 122 -14.57 11.77 4.81
N PRO A 123 -15.31 11.33 5.84
CA PRO A 123 -16.29 10.26 5.69
C PRO A 123 -17.25 10.53 4.53
N GLY A 124 -17.48 9.50 3.70
CA GLY A 124 -18.32 9.58 2.50
C GLY A 124 -17.58 10.02 1.22
N HIS A 125 -16.31 10.43 1.31
CA HIS A 125 -15.47 10.60 0.13
C HIS A 125 -15.09 9.23 -0.46
N ARG A 126 -15.03 9.17 -1.79
CA ARG A 126 -14.68 7.95 -2.51
C ARG A 126 -13.22 7.97 -2.89
N LEU A 127 -12.52 6.86 -2.67
CA LEU A 127 -11.13 6.69 -3.10
C LEU A 127 -11.09 5.97 -4.45
N LEU A 128 -10.14 6.32 -5.30
CA LEU A 128 -9.89 5.53 -6.50
C LEU A 128 -9.18 4.24 -6.11
N VAL A 129 -9.74 3.12 -6.55
CA VAL A 129 -9.14 1.79 -6.45
C VAL A 129 -8.92 1.24 -7.85
N HIS A 130 -7.91 0.37 -7.98
CA HIS A 130 -7.63 -0.34 -9.22
C HIS A 130 -8.90 -1.05 -9.73
N ASP A 131 -9.15 -0.99 -11.03
CA ASP A 131 -10.29 -1.54 -11.79
C ASP A 131 -11.55 -0.68 -11.98
N ASP A 132 -11.45 0.65 -11.90
CA ASP A 132 -12.62 1.56 -12.05
C ASP A 132 -13.76 1.23 -11.06
N GLN A 133 -13.53 0.32 -10.11
CA GLN A 133 -14.42 0.01 -9.01
C GLN A 133 -14.27 1.15 -8.00
N ARG A 134 -15.06 2.20 -8.24
CA ARG A 134 -15.33 3.26 -7.28
C ARG A 134 -15.81 2.61 -5.98
N LEU A 135 -14.97 2.62 -4.94
CA LEU A 135 -15.43 2.31 -3.59
C LEU A 135 -16.28 3.45 -3.04
#